data_AF-A0A2T1EV65-F1
#
_entry.id   AF-A0A2T1EV65-F1
#
_cell.length_a   1.000
_cell.length_b   1.000
_cell.length_c   1.000
_cell.angle_alpha   90.00
_cell.angle_beta   90.00
_cell.angle_gamma   90.00
#
_symmetry.space_group_name_H-M   'P 1'
#
loop_
_entity.id
_entity.type
_entity.pdbx_description
1 polymer ?
#
loop_
_entity_poly.entity_id
_entity_poly.type
_entity_poly.pdbx_seq_one_letter_code
_entity_poly.pdbx_strand_id
1 'polypeptide(L)'
;MTFQLSEKAKELIPKARIVSLTAWENSHSPAEIQLFQAADDAGRYLADEDLQQLHSSEPKSVTTAKFLRDNAADIVSEARAQVLATYPNISEPGGELYPPARAEACWRDFWHFLRCITYGIAGNTVEFTSEEGLHYMNLLYQELGVPLPAMILGLSGIKAASLKRCDADDAAKLAPYFDHLIEKLSQFS
;
A
#
# COMPACT_ATOMS: atom_id res chain seq x y z
N MET A 1 24.08 3.54 16.46
CA MET A 1 22.91 4.06 17.20
C MET A 1 21.71 3.23 16.78
N THR A 2 21.05 2.57 17.71
CA THR A 2 19.77 1.88 17.47
C THR A 2 18.72 2.94 17.16
N PHE A 3 18.06 2.84 16.00
CA PHE A 3 16.94 3.70 15.65
C PHE A 3 15.79 3.39 16.62
N GLN A 4 15.49 4.32 17.53
CA GLN A 4 14.42 4.16 18.53
C GLN A 4 13.29 5.11 18.17
N LEU A 5 12.08 4.57 18.03
CA LEU A 5 10.87 5.35 17.74
C LEU A 5 10.55 6.28 18.92
N SER A 6 10.09 7.50 18.61
CA SER A 6 9.55 8.41 19.62
C SER A 6 8.26 7.85 20.23
N GLU A 7 7.90 8.30 21.43
CA GLU A 7 6.63 7.89 22.06
C GLU A 7 5.42 8.27 21.19
N LYS A 8 5.47 9.47 20.60
CA LYS A 8 4.45 9.93 19.65
C LYS A 8 4.35 9.01 18.43
N ALA A 9 5.46 8.59 17.85
CA ALA A 9 5.43 7.63 16.74
C ALA A 9 4.79 6.30 17.15
N LYS A 10 5.11 5.79 18.35
CA LYS A 10 4.51 4.55 18.88
C LYS A 10 2.99 4.66 19.09
N GLU A 11 2.50 5.83 19.51
CA GLU A 11 1.06 6.09 19.67
C GLU A 11 0.33 6.21 18.32
N LEU A 12 1.00 6.71 17.29
CA LEU A 12 0.42 6.93 15.96
C LEU A 12 0.38 5.65 15.12
N ILE A 13 1.40 4.80 15.18
CA ILE A 13 1.51 3.54 14.41
C ILE A 13 0.22 2.69 14.44
N PRO A 14 -0.36 2.33 15.61
CA PRO A 14 -1.55 1.47 15.62
C PRO A 14 -2.80 2.15 15.03
N LYS A 15 -2.81 3.48 14.91
CA LYS A 15 -3.92 4.28 14.37
C LYS A 15 -3.79 4.55 12.86
N ALA A 16 -2.57 4.49 12.34
CA ALA A 16 -2.23 4.76 10.93
C ALA A 16 -2.64 3.60 10.00
N ARG A 17 -3.93 3.24 10.00
CA ARG A 17 -4.49 2.14 9.20
C ARG A 17 -5.01 2.66 7.87
N ILE A 18 -4.37 2.27 6.77
CA ILE A 18 -4.77 2.73 5.43
C ILE A 18 -6.16 2.23 5.06
N VAL A 19 -6.48 0.98 5.35
CA VAL A 19 -7.69 0.32 4.85
C VAL A 19 -8.92 0.69 5.70
N SER A 20 -10.04 0.99 5.03
CA SER A 20 -11.37 1.00 5.62
C SER A 20 -12.32 0.16 4.79
N LEU A 21 -13.12 -0.66 5.49
CA LEU A 21 -14.15 -1.51 4.90
C LEU A 21 -15.56 -1.03 5.27
N THR A 22 -15.69 0.09 5.99
CA THR A 22 -16.99 0.58 6.48
C THR A 22 -17.96 0.89 5.33
N ALA A 23 -17.45 1.46 4.22
CA ALA A 23 -18.28 1.74 3.05
C ALA A 23 -18.71 0.47 2.28
N TRP A 24 -18.09 -0.68 2.56
CA TRP A 24 -18.29 -1.92 1.81
C TRP A 24 -19.52 -2.70 2.27
N GLU A 25 -20.11 -2.36 3.42
CA GLU A 25 -21.34 -2.97 3.94
C GLU A 25 -22.52 -2.92 2.96
N ASN A 26 -22.50 -1.96 2.03
CA ASN A 26 -23.53 -1.81 1.01
C ASN A 26 -23.30 -2.67 -0.25
N SER A 27 -22.09 -3.21 -0.44
CA SER A 27 -21.68 -3.92 -1.66
C SER A 27 -21.13 -5.33 -1.41
N HIS A 28 -20.78 -5.67 -0.17
CA HIS A 28 -20.17 -6.95 0.21
C HIS A 28 -20.92 -7.58 1.38
N SER A 29 -20.88 -8.91 1.43
CA SER A 29 -21.42 -9.64 2.59
C SER A 29 -20.54 -9.42 3.83
N PRO A 30 -21.11 -9.53 5.05
CA PRO A 30 -20.33 -9.47 6.29
C PRO A 30 -19.19 -10.50 6.34
N ALA A 31 -19.38 -11.67 5.72
CA ALA A 31 -18.36 -12.71 5.65
C ALA A 31 -17.16 -12.27 4.79
N GLU A 32 -17.40 -11.65 3.63
CA GLU A 32 -16.34 -11.13 2.78
C GLU A 32 -15.58 -10.00 3.47
N ILE A 33 -16.29 -9.03 4.06
CA ILE A 33 -15.69 -7.93 4.83
C ILE A 33 -14.77 -8.49 5.93
N GLN A 34 -15.20 -9.53 6.63
CA GLN A 34 -14.41 -10.17 7.68
C GLN A 34 -13.11 -10.81 7.16
N LEU A 35 -13.08 -11.33 5.92
CA LEU A 35 -11.86 -11.86 5.30
C LEU A 35 -10.83 -10.75 5.07
N PHE A 36 -11.26 -9.63 4.47
CA PHE A 36 -10.39 -8.46 4.28
C PHE A 36 -9.91 -7.89 5.61
N GLN A 37 -10.81 -7.76 6.60
CA GLN A 37 -10.49 -7.24 7.92
C GLN A 37 -9.46 -8.13 8.63
N ALA A 38 -9.66 -9.44 8.63
CA ALA A 38 -8.73 -10.38 9.27
C ALA A 38 -7.35 -10.39 8.60
N ALA A 39 -7.30 -10.25 7.27
CA ALA A 39 -6.03 -10.13 6.55
C ALA A 39 -5.32 -8.81 6.87
N ASP A 40 -6.06 -7.69 6.96
CA ASP A 40 -5.50 -6.39 7.31
C ASP A 40 -5.02 -6.32 8.77
N ASP A 41 -5.79 -6.87 9.71
CA ASP A 41 -5.41 -6.99 11.12
C ASP A 41 -4.12 -7.81 11.30
N ALA A 42 -3.92 -8.83 10.47
CA ALA A 42 -2.72 -9.65 10.45
C ALA A 42 -1.58 -9.05 9.59
N GLY A 43 -1.78 -7.89 8.94
CA GLY A 43 -0.77 -7.24 8.10
C GLY A 43 -0.31 -8.06 6.89
N ARG A 44 -1.15 -9.00 6.41
CA ARG A 44 -0.80 -9.99 5.37
C ARG A 44 -1.68 -9.82 4.13
N TYR A 45 -1.19 -10.18 2.95
CA TYR A 45 -2.08 -10.27 1.77
C TYR A 45 -3.18 -11.31 1.99
N LEU A 46 -4.25 -11.23 1.20
CA LEU A 46 -5.26 -12.29 1.13
C LEU A 46 -4.57 -13.60 0.73
N ALA A 47 -4.80 -14.64 1.51
CA ALA A 47 -4.32 -15.98 1.24
C ALA A 47 -5.18 -16.63 0.14
N ASP A 48 -4.76 -17.79 -0.35
CA ASP A 48 -5.51 -18.49 -1.39
C ASP A 48 -6.90 -18.91 -0.89
N GLU A 49 -7.00 -19.28 0.38
CA GLU A 49 -8.24 -19.65 1.04
C GLU A 49 -9.18 -18.44 1.21
N ASP A 50 -8.64 -17.25 1.46
CA ASP A 50 -9.44 -16.03 1.54
C ASP A 50 -10.02 -15.70 0.16
N LEU A 51 -9.19 -15.73 -0.89
CA LEU A 51 -9.57 -15.42 -2.26
C LEU A 51 -10.60 -16.40 -2.84
N GLN A 52 -10.52 -17.69 -2.47
CA GLN A 52 -11.51 -18.70 -2.87
C GLN A 52 -12.90 -18.46 -2.25
N GLN A 53 -12.97 -17.79 -1.10
CA GLN A 53 -14.21 -17.49 -0.41
C GLN A 53 -14.86 -16.18 -0.86
N LEU A 54 -14.18 -15.38 -1.70
CA LEU A 54 -14.77 -14.16 -2.26
C LEU A 54 -15.77 -14.51 -3.37
N HIS A 55 -17.02 -14.09 -3.19
CA HIS A 55 -18.06 -14.26 -4.19
C HIS A 55 -18.10 -13.03 -5.10
N SER A 56 -17.01 -12.80 -5.83
CA SER A 56 -16.89 -11.63 -6.70
C SER A 56 -17.75 -11.78 -7.95
N SER A 57 -18.52 -10.74 -8.27
CA SER A 57 -19.19 -10.58 -9.57
C SER A 57 -18.17 -10.41 -10.72
N GLU A 58 -16.92 -10.09 -10.39
CA GLU A 58 -15.79 -9.97 -11.33
C GLU A 58 -14.66 -10.93 -10.92
N PRO A 59 -14.73 -12.22 -11.30
CA PRO A 59 -13.70 -13.20 -10.96
C PRO A 59 -12.28 -12.80 -11.40
N LYS A 60 -12.17 -11.99 -12.46
CA LYS A 60 -10.89 -11.48 -12.96
C LYS A 60 -10.18 -10.62 -11.91
N SER A 61 -10.91 -9.82 -11.14
CA SER A 61 -10.35 -8.92 -10.12
C SER A 61 -9.67 -9.69 -8.98
N VAL A 62 -10.27 -10.82 -8.55
CA VAL A 62 -9.66 -11.75 -7.59
C VAL A 62 -8.38 -12.38 -8.16
N THR A 63 -8.41 -12.85 -9.41
CA THR A 63 -7.22 -13.43 -10.04
C THR A 63 -6.09 -12.42 -10.24
N THR A 64 -6.42 -11.16 -10.54
CA THR A 64 -5.45 -10.08 -10.67
C THR A 64 -4.85 -9.71 -9.33
N ALA A 65 -5.64 -9.58 -8.27
CA ALA A 65 -5.13 -9.33 -6.93
C ALA A 65 -4.16 -10.42 -6.46
N LYS A 66 -4.49 -11.69 -6.74
CA LYS A 66 -3.58 -12.84 -6.53
C LYS A 66 -2.28 -12.68 -7.31
N PHE A 67 -2.38 -12.39 -8.60
CA PHE A 67 -1.22 -12.25 -9.47
C PHE A 67 -0.29 -11.12 -8.99
N LEU A 68 -0.83 -9.97 -8.60
CA LEU A 68 -0.04 -8.85 -8.06
C LEU A 68 0.61 -9.21 -6.72
N ARG A 69 -0.11 -9.89 -5.81
CA ARG A 69 0.44 -10.43 -4.56
C ARG A 69 1.64 -11.33 -4.84
N ASP A 70 1.49 -12.28 -5.76
CA ASP A 70 2.52 -13.28 -6.07
C ASP A 70 3.77 -12.63 -6.72
N ASN A 71 3.63 -11.43 -7.30
CA ASN A 71 4.70 -10.63 -7.90
C ASN A 71 5.14 -9.44 -7.02
N ALA A 72 4.69 -9.34 -5.77
CA ALA A 72 4.88 -8.15 -4.94
C ALA A 72 6.36 -7.82 -4.70
N ALA A 73 7.21 -8.84 -4.54
CA ALA A 73 8.66 -8.64 -4.34
C ALA A 73 9.31 -7.94 -5.54
N ASP A 74 9.00 -8.37 -6.76
CA ASP A 74 9.55 -7.79 -7.98
C ASP A 74 9.00 -6.39 -8.22
N ILE A 75 7.70 -6.17 -7.98
CA ILE A 75 7.05 -4.86 -8.10
C ILE A 75 7.71 -3.85 -7.15
N VAL A 76 7.90 -4.23 -5.88
CA VAL A 76 8.56 -3.38 -4.87
C VAL A 76 10.02 -3.13 -5.23
N SER A 77 10.74 -4.15 -5.74
CA SER A 77 12.13 -4.00 -6.16
C SER A 77 12.29 -3.01 -7.31
N GLU A 78 11.42 -3.06 -8.31
CA GLU A 78 11.44 -2.11 -9.43
C GLU A 78 11.11 -0.68 -8.98
N ALA A 79 10.10 -0.51 -8.13
CA ALA A 79 9.74 0.78 -7.56
C ALA A 79 10.89 1.37 -6.72
N ARG A 80 11.54 0.55 -5.89
CA ARG A 80 12.74 0.91 -5.13
C ARG A 80 13.87 1.34 -6.05
N ALA A 81 14.15 0.59 -7.12
CA ALA A 81 15.21 0.93 -8.07
C ALA A 81 14.97 2.30 -8.73
N GLN A 82 13.71 2.62 -9.06
CA GLN A 82 13.34 3.94 -9.58
C GLN A 82 13.61 5.05 -8.58
N VAL A 83 13.22 4.89 -7.30
CA VAL A 83 13.49 5.87 -6.25
C VAL A 83 14.98 6.09 -6.07
N LEU A 84 15.78 5.03 -6.02
CA LEU A 84 17.23 5.13 -5.88
C LEU A 84 17.89 5.75 -7.11
N ALA A 85 17.37 5.54 -8.32
CA ALA A 85 17.88 6.19 -9.52
C ALA A 85 17.59 7.70 -9.52
N THR A 86 16.42 8.12 -9.04
CA THR A 86 16.05 9.54 -8.94
C THR A 86 16.74 10.25 -7.77
N TYR A 87 16.94 9.56 -6.65
CA TYR A 87 17.57 10.08 -5.44
C TYR A 87 18.78 9.21 -5.04
N PRO A 88 19.91 9.29 -5.77
CA PRO A 88 21.03 8.35 -5.62
C PRO A 88 21.69 8.31 -4.25
N ASN A 89 21.60 9.40 -3.47
CA ASN A 89 22.21 9.50 -2.15
C ASN A 89 21.19 9.39 -1.00
N ILE A 90 19.92 9.08 -1.26
CA ILE A 90 18.86 9.14 -0.24
C ILE A 90 19.08 8.15 0.91
N SER A 91 19.72 7.01 0.65
CA SER A 91 20.03 5.98 1.64
C SER A 91 21.44 6.08 2.24
N GLU A 92 22.28 6.98 1.71
CA GLU A 92 23.66 7.16 2.16
C GLU A 92 23.73 8.04 3.41
N PRO A 93 24.84 8.04 4.17
CA PRO A 93 25.01 8.92 5.32
C PRO A 93 24.70 10.38 4.99
N GLY A 94 23.73 10.97 5.69
CA GLY A 94 23.21 12.32 5.45
C GLY A 94 21.97 12.39 4.54
N GLY A 95 21.58 11.28 3.91
CA GLY A 95 20.34 11.15 3.16
C GLY A 95 19.11 10.89 4.05
N GLU A 96 17.93 11.20 3.53
CA GLU A 96 16.66 11.16 4.27
C GLU A 96 16.20 9.74 4.65
N LEU A 97 16.68 8.70 3.97
CA LEU A 97 16.42 7.30 4.28
C LEU A 97 17.58 6.61 5.02
N TYR A 98 18.59 7.36 5.47
CA TYR A 98 19.62 6.86 6.38
C TYR A 98 19.14 6.95 7.84
N PRO A 99 19.47 5.99 8.73
CA PRO A 99 20.30 4.79 8.53
C PRO A 99 19.57 3.68 7.76
N PRO A 100 20.25 2.58 7.35
CA PRO A 100 19.65 1.50 6.55
C PRO A 100 18.31 0.96 7.07
N ALA A 101 18.10 0.91 8.39
CA ALA A 101 16.83 0.50 8.98
C ALA A 101 15.63 1.38 8.57
N ARG A 102 15.87 2.67 8.29
CA ARG A 102 14.88 3.62 7.79
C ARG A 102 14.55 3.39 6.32
N ALA A 103 15.56 3.14 5.49
CA ALA A 103 15.35 2.69 4.11
C ALA A 103 14.52 1.40 4.08
N GLU A 104 14.88 0.40 4.89
CA GLU A 104 14.12 -0.85 4.97
C GLU A 104 12.68 -0.65 5.47
N ALA A 105 12.42 0.35 6.32
CA ALA A 105 11.06 0.73 6.69
C ALA A 105 10.28 1.30 5.49
N CYS A 106 10.89 2.20 4.72
CA CYS A 106 10.30 2.74 3.50
C CYS A 106 9.94 1.64 2.48
N TRP A 107 10.84 0.66 2.29
CA TRP A 107 10.57 -0.45 1.37
C TRP A 107 9.48 -1.41 1.88
N ARG A 108 9.32 -1.56 3.20
CA ARG A 108 8.18 -2.27 3.78
C ARG A 108 6.87 -1.51 3.54
N ASP A 109 6.87 -0.19 3.61
CA ASP A 109 5.68 0.62 3.30
C ASP A 109 5.23 0.39 1.85
N PHE A 110 6.14 0.26 0.89
CA PHE A 110 5.80 -0.07 -0.50
C PHE A 110 5.06 -1.40 -0.60
N TRP A 111 5.54 -2.42 0.11
CA TRP A 111 4.87 -3.73 0.17
C TRP A 111 3.49 -3.63 0.82
N HIS A 112 3.34 -2.82 1.87
CA HIS A 112 2.04 -2.57 2.52
C HIS A 112 1.08 -1.76 1.65
N PHE A 113 1.56 -0.81 0.85
CA PHE A 113 0.72 -0.08 -0.10
C PHE A 113 0.15 -0.99 -1.17
N LEU A 114 1.00 -1.82 -1.78
CA LEU A 114 0.54 -2.79 -2.78
C LEU A 114 -0.48 -3.74 -2.16
N ARG A 115 -0.26 -4.20 -0.91
CA ARG A 115 -1.24 -5.02 -0.17
C ARG A 115 -2.61 -4.35 -0.07
N CYS A 116 -2.65 -3.10 0.39
CA CYS A 116 -3.91 -2.35 0.53
C CYS A 116 -4.61 -2.18 -0.83
N ILE A 117 -3.85 -1.86 -1.88
CA ILE A 117 -4.35 -1.75 -3.25
C ILE A 117 -4.93 -3.10 -3.73
N THR A 118 -4.27 -4.23 -3.45
CA THR A 118 -4.81 -5.54 -3.83
C THR A 118 -6.11 -5.90 -3.12
N TYR A 119 -6.37 -5.37 -1.92
CA TYR A 119 -7.69 -5.51 -1.29
C TYR A 119 -8.75 -4.76 -2.06
N GLY A 120 -8.50 -3.48 -2.38
CA GLY A 120 -9.40 -2.68 -3.21
C GLY A 120 -9.72 -3.39 -4.53
N ILE A 121 -8.70 -3.91 -5.21
CA ILE A 121 -8.86 -4.68 -6.46
C ILE A 121 -9.71 -5.94 -6.22
N ALA A 122 -9.39 -6.77 -5.23
CA ALA A 122 -10.12 -8.02 -4.97
C ALA A 122 -11.58 -7.77 -4.57
N GLY A 123 -11.86 -6.70 -3.83
CA GLY A 123 -13.20 -6.24 -3.46
C GLY A 123 -13.84 -5.28 -4.46
N ASN A 124 -13.26 -5.12 -5.65
CA ASN A 124 -13.73 -4.21 -6.70
C ASN A 124 -14.18 -2.82 -6.21
N THR A 125 -13.46 -2.25 -5.23
CA THR A 125 -13.82 -0.99 -4.56
C THR A 125 -12.60 -0.08 -4.48
N VAL A 126 -12.64 1.01 -5.25
CA VAL A 126 -11.53 2.00 -5.32
C VAL A 126 -11.43 2.80 -4.01
N GLU A 127 -12.55 3.09 -3.37
CA GLU A 127 -12.63 3.80 -2.07
C GLU A 127 -12.32 2.84 -0.90
N PHE A 128 -11.13 2.25 -0.87
CA PHE A 128 -10.70 1.28 0.16
C PHE A 128 -9.98 1.92 1.35
N THR A 129 -9.83 3.25 1.36
CA THR A 129 -8.99 3.96 2.35
C THR A 129 -9.77 4.56 3.52
N SER A 130 -9.17 4.57 4.71
CA SER A 130 -9.68 5.25 5.92
C SER A 130 -9.22 6.72 5.97
N GLU A 131 -10.15 7.67 6.02
CA GLU A 131 -9.80 9.09 6.22
C GLU A 131 -9.12 9.32 7.58
N GLU A 132 -9.64 8.70 8.64
CA GLU A 132 -9.06 8.78 9.99
C GLU A 132 -7.66 8.13 10.02
N GLY A 133 -7.52 6.95 9.41
CA GLY A 133 -6.24 6.25 9.39
C GLY A 133 -5.18 6.98 8.56
N LEU A 134 -5.56 7.57 7.42
CA LEU A 134 -4.69 8.43 6.62
C LEU A 134 -4.30 9.71 7.37
N HIS A 135 -5.21 10.30 8.16
CA HIS A 135 -4.88 11.43 9.02
C HIS A 135 -3.77 11.08 10.02
N TYR A 136 -3.89 9.95 10.73
CA TYR A 136 -2.83 9.50 11.65
C TYR A 136 -1.55 9.11 10.93
N MET A 137 -1.66 8.56 9.71
CA MET A 137 -0.50 8.26 8.88
C MET A 137 0.26 9.53 8.47
N ASN A 138 -0.44 10.61 8.13
CA ASN A 138 0.20 11.91 7.85
C ASN A 138 0.97 12.43 9.07
N LEU A 139 0.33 12.41 10.25
CA LEU A 139 0.99 12.78 11.51
C LEU A 139 2.22 11.90 11.81
N LEU A 140 2.15 10.60 11.50
CA LEU A 140 3.25 9.67 11.67
C LEU A 140 4.39 9.98 10.71
N TYR A 141 4.09 10.27 9.45
CA TYR A 141 5.08 10.61 8.44
C TYR A 141 5.79 11.93 8.76
N GLN A 142 5.07 12.93 9.27
CA GLN A 142 5.64 14.16 9.80
C GLN A 142 6.58 13.89 10.99
N GLU A 143 6.13 13.10 11.96
CA GLU A 143 6.91 12.74 13.15
C GLU A 143 8.20 12.00 12.79
N LEU A 144 8.14 11.11 11.79
CA LEU A 144 9.29 10.34 11.32
C LEU A 144 10.13 11.09 10.27
N GLY A 145 9.68 12.27 9.81
CA GLY A 145 10.31 13.05 8.75
C GLY A 145 10.40 12.31 7.41
N VAL A 146 9.40 11.49 7.06
CA VAL A 146 9.39 10.68 5.84
C VAL A 146 9.52 11.58 4.60
N PRO A 147 10.42 11.29 3.66
CA PRO A 147 10.55 12.05 2.42
C PRO A 147 9.36 11.78 1.49
N LEU A 148 8.27 12.55 1.64
CA LEU A 148 7.04 12.40 0.88
C LEU A 148 7.27 12.36 -0.65
N PRO A 149 8.12 13.20 -1.26
CA PRO A 149 8.37 13.12 -2.71
C PRO A 149 8.91 11.77 -3.15
N ALA A 150 9.83 11.17 -2.37
CA ALA A 150 10.37 9.84 -2.66
C ALA A 150 9.32 8.73 -2.44
N MET A 151 8.45 8.90 -1.43
CA MET A 151 7.35 7.97 -1.16
C MET A 151 6.32 7.96 -2.30
N ILE A 152 5.90 9.13 -2.78
CA ILE A 152 4.97 9.28 -3.92
C ILE A 152 5.58 8.75 -5.22
N LEU A 153 6.87 9.03 -5.45
CA LEU A 153 7.59 8.45 -6.58
C LEU A 153 7.61 6.92 -6.50
N GLY A 154 7.89 6.36 -5.33
CA GLY A 154 7.85 4.93 -5.07
C GLY A 154 6.50 4.32 -5.37
N LEU A 155 5.42 4.91 -4.87
CA LEU A 155 4.06 4.44 -5.14
C LEU A 155 3.67 4.55 -6.62
N SER A 156 4.11 5.60 -7.31
CA SER A 156 3.98 5.72 -8.77
C SER A 156 4.76 4.63 -9.51
N GLY A 157 5.93 4.25 -8.99
CA GLY A 157 6.71 3.11 -9.47
C GLY A 157 5.99 1.78 -9.26
N ILE A 158 5.35 1.58 -8.10
CA ILE A 158 4.51 0.39 -7.83
C ILE A 158 3.37 0.32 -8.84
N LYS A 159 2.70 1.44 -9.14
CA LYS A 159 1.68 1.51 -10.19
C LYS A 159 2.26 1.09 -11.54
N ALA A 160 3.33 1.73 -11.99
CA ALA A 160 3.94 1.44 -13.29
C ALA A 160 4.38 -0.03 -13.42
N ALA A 161 5.03 -0.55 -12.38
CA ALA A 161 5.47 -1.93 -12.29
C ALA A 161 4.29 -2.92 -12.28
N SER A 162 3.19 -2.60 -11.59
CA SER A 162 2.00 -3.45 -11.56
C SER A 162 1.31 -3.48 -12.93
N LEU A 163 1.03 -2.31 -13.50
CA LEU A 163 0.25 -2.19 -14.73
C LEU A 163 0.97 -2.74 -15.96
N LYS A 164 2.30 -2.64 -16.04
CA LYS A 164 3.07 -3.23 -17.16
C LYS A 164 3.02 -4.77 -17.20
N ARG A 165 2.57 -5.42 -16.11
CA ARG A 165 2.41 -6.88 -16.01
C ARG A 165 1.01 -7.34 -16.43
N CYS A 166 0.10 -6.40 -16.72
CA CYS A 166 -1.27 -6.66 -17.15
C CYS A 166 -1.44 -6.31 -18.63
N ASP A 167 -2.50 -6.82 -19.26
CA ASP A 167 -2.90 -6.35 -20.59
C ASP A 167 -3.42 -4.90 -20.53
N ALA A 168 -3.53 -4.23 -21.67
CA ALA A 168 -3.87 -2.81 -21.72
C ALA A 168 -5.27 -2.49 -21.14
N ASP A 169 -6.23 -3.38 -21.35
CA ASP A 169 -7.61 -3.20 -20.87
C ASP A 169 -7.68 -3.36 -19.34
N ASP A 170 -6.97 -4.34 -18.79
CA ASP A 170 -6.84 -4.52 -17.35
C ASP A 170 -6.06 -3.38 -16.72
N ALA A 171 -4.96 -2.97 -17.32
CA ALA A 171 -4.17 -1.85 -16.82
C ALA A 171 -5.02 -0.58 -16.68
N ALA A 172 -5.89 -0.29 -17.65
CA ALA A 172 -6.81 0.85 -17.58
C ALA A 172 -7.82 0.72 -16.42
N LYS A 173 -8.33 -0.48 -16.15
CA LYS A 173 -9.27 -0.74 -15.04
C LYS A 173 -8.62 -0.74 -13.66
N LEU A 174 -7.35 -1.12 -13.59
CA LEU A 174 -6.59 -1.21 -12.33
C LEU A 174 -5.98 0.13 -11.92
N ALA A 175 -5.65 1.00 -12.89
CA ALA A 175 -5.03 2.29 -12.63
C ALA A 175 -5.75 3.12 -11.53
N PRO A 176 -7.10 3.22 -11.49
CA PRO A 176 -7.83 3.96 -10.46
C PRO A 176 -7.50 3.54 -9.02
N TYR A 177 -7.24 2.26 -8.75
CA TYR A 177 -6.92 1.79 -7.40
C TYR A 177 -5.57 2.33 -6.89
N PHE A 178 -4.59 2.44 -7.81
CA PHE A 178 -3.30 3.04 -7.50
C PHE A 178 -3.42 4.56 -7.40
N ASP A 179 -4.14 5.18 -8.34
CA ASP A 179 -4.33 6.63 -8.40
C ASP A 179 -5.01 7.15 -7.14
N HIS A 180 -6.01 6.42 -6.62
CA HIS A 180 -6.66 6.74 -5.36
C HIS A 180 -5.67 6.88 -4.20
N LEU A 181 -4.81 5.88 -3.97
CA LEU A 181 -3.85 5.94 -2.88
C LEU A 181 -2.76 7.00 -3.11
N ILE A 182 -2.32 7.19 -4.36
CA ILE A 182 -1.37 8.25 -4.73
C ILE A 182 -1.96 9.62 -4.42
N GLU A 183 -3.21 9.87 -4.83
CA GLU A 183 -3.91 11.12 -4.59
C GLU A 183 -4.02 11.39 -3.09
N LYS A 184 -4.49 10.42 -2.30
CA LYS A 184 -4.61 10.56 -0.84
C LYS A 184 -3.27 10.88 -0.17
N LEU A 185 -2.19 10.19 -0.53
CA LEU A 185 -0.86 10.44 0.04
C LEU A 185 -0.26 11.75 -0.45
N SER A 186 -0.61 12.21 -1.67
CA SER A 186 -0.10 13.49 -2.20
C SER A 186 -0.64 14.72 -1.46
N GLN A 187 -1.71 14.53 -0.67
CA GLN A 187 -2.31 15.57 0.18
C GLN A 187 -1.64 15.68 1.56
N PHE A 188 -0.66 14.81 1.87
CA PHE A 188 0.10 14.88 3.12
C PHE A 188 0.97 16.14 3.15
N SER A 189 1.31 16.59 4.35
CA SER A 189 1.99 17.87 4.59
C SER A 189 3.27 17.75 5.36
#